data_AF-A0A932B2D1-F1
#
_entry.id   AF-A0A932B2D1-F1
#
_cell.length_a   1.000
_cell.length_b   1.000
_cell.length_c   1.000
_cell.angle_alpha   90.00
_cell.angle_beta   90.00
_cell.angle_gamma   90.00
#
_symmetry.space_group_name_H-M   'P 1'
#
loop_
_entity.id
_entity.type
_entity.pdbx_description
1 polymer ?
#
loop_
_entity_poly.entity_id
_entity_poly.type
_entity_poly.pdbx_seq_one_letter_code
_entity_poly.pdbx_strand_id
1 'polypeptide(L)'
;MTMPSSRPWSFKLALGGAIWLGLSWLAYALFLVNTPLSLQSTQAGAIAMAGGAVMASSVLALLAMGVGLIKLALLKRRDASWVIAAIWSMGSLSLAFSIYMLTRPLLASAI
;
A
#
# COMPACT_ATOMS: atom_id res chain seq x y z
N MET A 1 -30.43 20.70 -12.35
CA MET A 1 -29.44 19.64 -12.63
C MET A 1 -28.17 19.96 -11.86
N THR A 2 -27.97 19.36 -10.69
CA THR A 2 -26.74 19.52 -9.92
C THR A 2 -25.67 18.63 -10.54
N MET A 3 -24.62 19.22 -11.11
CA MET A 3 -23.45 18.45 -11.54
C MET A 3 -22.94 17.65 -10.33
N PRO A 4 -22.57 16.36 -10.49
CA PRO A 4 -21.92 15.64 -9.41
C PRO A 4 -20.64 16.40 -9.09
N SER A 5 -20.48 16.87 -7.85
CA SER A 5 -19.22 17.48 -7.43
C SER A 5 -18.15 16.41 -7.56
N SER A 6 -17.36 16.48 -8.62
CA SER A 6 -16.29 15.53 -8.85
C SER A 6 -15.35 15.59 -7.64
N ARG A 7 -15.16 14.44 -6.96
CA ARG A 7 -14.28 14.40 -5.79
C ARG A 7 -12.92 15.00 -6.17
N PRO A 8 -12.32 15.82 -5.28
CA PRO A 8 -11.10 16.54 -5.60
C PRO A 8 -9.99 15.57 -6.01
N TRP A 9 -9.13 15.98 -6.95
CA TRP A 9 -8.01 15.16 -7.42
C TRP A 9 -7.13 14.62 -6.28
N SER A 10 -6.93 15.41 -5.23
CA SER A 10 -6.20 15.02 -4.01
C SER A 10 -6.84 13.81 -3.29
N PHE A 11 -8.17 13.70 -3.31
CA PHE A 11 -8.88 12.53 -2.77
C PHE A 11 -8.61 11.28 -3.60
N LYS A 12 -8.66 11.40 -4.93
CA LYS A 12 -8.38 10.28 -5.83
C LYS A 12 -6.94 9.80 -5.68
N LEU A 13 -5.98 10.72 -5.52
CA LEU A 13 -4.58 10.39 -5.26
C LEU A 13 -4.40 9.66 -3.93
N ALA A 14 -4.98 10.17 -2.85
CA ALA A 14 -4.87 9.53 -1.54
C ALA A 14 -5.50 8.13 -1.52
N LEU A 15 -6.72 8.00 -2.05
CA LEU A 15 -7.43 6.73 -2.13
C LEU A 15 -6.72 5.75 -3.08
N GLY A 16 -6.24 6.22 -4.23
CA GLY A 16 -5.51 5.41 -5.20
C GLY A 16 -4.20 4.87 -4.62
N GLY A 17 -3.43 5.71 -3.93
CA GLY A 17 -2.22 5.26 -3.23
C GLY A 17 -2.53 4.24 -2.13
N ALA A 18 -3.61 4.45 -1.36
CA ALA A 18 -4.03 3.50 -0.33
C ALA A 18 -4.43 2.14 -0.93
N ILE A 19 -5.25 2.14 -1.99
CA ILE A 19 -5.64 0.90 -2.69
C ILE A 19 -4.42 0.20 -3.29
N TRP A 20 -3.53 0.96 -3.95
CA TRP A 20 -2.32 0.41 -4.57
C TRP A 20 -1.37 -0.22 -3.54
N LEU A 21 -1.18 0.44 -2.40
CA LEU A 21 -0.40 -0.11 -1.29
C LEU A 21 -1.02 -1.44 -0.82
N GLY A 22 -2.33 -1.48 -0.57
CA GLY A 22 -2.99 -2.71 -0.12
C GLY A 22 -2.89 -3.84 -1.14
N LEU A 23 -3.15 -3.55 -2.42
CA LEU A 23 -3.09 -4.54 -3.51
C LEU A 23 -1.68 -5.06 -3.75
N SER A 24 -0.66 -4.21 -3.72
CA SER A 24 0.73 -4.64 -3.92
C SER A 24 1.20 -5.59 -2.81
N TRP A 25 0.84 -5.32 -1.56
CA TRP A 25 1.13 -6.23 -0.45
C TRP A 25 0.31 -7.53 -0.50
N LEU A 26 -0.96 -7.48 -0.91
CA LEU A 26 -1.76 -8.70 -1.13
C LEU A 26 -1.20 -9.57 -2.25
N ALA A 27 -0.82 -8.96 -3.38
CA ALA A 27 -0.19 -9.66 -4.49
C ALA A 27 1.13 -10.31 -4.05
N TYR A 28 1.92 -9.61 -3.23
CA TYR A 28 3.14 -10.17 -2.65
C TYR A 28 2.86 -11.36 -1.72
N ALA A 29 1.85 -11.26 -0.85
CA ALA A 29 1.45 -12.37 0.02
C ALA A 29 1.02 -13.60 -0.80
N LEU A 30 0.19 -13.41 -1.83
CA LEU A 30 -0.23 -14.46 -2.74
C LEU A 30 0.96 -15.08 -3.49
N PHE A 31 1.90 -14.24 -3.94
CA PHE A 31 3.12 -14.70 -4.58
C PHE A 31 3.94 -15.59 -3.63
N LEU A 32 4.12 -15.18 -2.37
CA LEU A 32 4.83 -15.97 -1.37
C LEU A 32 4.18 -17.32 -1.08
N VAL A 33 2.85 -17.39 -1.02
CA VAL A 33 2.12 -18.66 -0.81
C VAL A 33 2.32 -19.64 -1.98
N ASN A 34 2.48 -19.12 -3.19
CA ASN A 34 2.62 -19.94 -4.40
C ASN A 34 4.08 -20.18 -4.82
N THR A 35 5.05 -19.61 -4.12
CA THR A 35 6.47 -19.73 -4.47
C THR A 35 7.19 -20.65 -3.50
N PRO A 36 7.94 -21.66 -3.96
CA PRO A 36 8.72 -22.50 -3.07
C PRO A 36 9.77 -21.67 -2.31
N LEU A 37 9.71 -21.77 -0.99
CA LEU A 37 10.66 -21.14 -0.06
C LEU A 37 11.95 -21.96 -0.06
N SER A 38 13.01 -21.42 -0.65
CA SER A 38 14.37 -21.96 -0.58
C SER A 38 15.35 -20.82 -0.31
N LEU A 39 16.49 -21.12 0.31
CA LEU A 39 17.58 -20.14 0.54
C LEU A 39 17.91 -19.32 -0.73
N GLN A 40 17.91 -19.96 -1.90
CA GLN A 40 18.21 -19.29 -3.17
C GLN A 40 17.09 -18.33 -3.60
N SER A 41 15.82 -18.69 -3.40
CA SER A 41 14.67 -17.85 -3.77
C SER A 41 14.53 -16.62 -2.86
N THR A 42 14.87 -16.75 -1.57
CA THR A 42 14.76 -15.71 -0.54
C THR A 42 15.93 -14.73 -0.49
N GLN A 43 17.16 -15.17 -0.81
CA GLN A 43 18.34 -14.30 -0.72
C GLN A 43 18.77 -13.65 -2.04
N ALA A 44 18.56 -14.31 -3.18
CA ALA A 44 18.99 -13.80 -4.49
C ALA A 44 17.98 -14.07 -5.62
N GLY A 45 16.84 -14.68 -5.31
CA GLY A 45 15.85 -15.10 -6.30
C GLY A 45 14.60 -14.24 -6.31
N ALA A 46 13.53 -14.81 -6.86
CA ALA A 46 12.31 -14.08 -7.18
C ALA A 46 11.63 -13.43 -5.94
N ILE A 47 11.82 -13.98 -4.74
CA ILE A 47 11.25 -13.40 -3.51
C ILE A 47 12.00 -12.14 -3.08
N ALA A 48 13.33 -12.13 -3.15
CA ALA A 48 14.13 -10.93 -2.86
C ALA A 48 13.79 -9.79 -3.83
N MET A 49 13.69 -10.09 -5.13
CA MET A 49 13.30 -9.09 -6.14
C MET A 49 11.86 -8.60 -5.96
N ALA A 50 10.91 -9.51 -5.72
CA ALA A 50 9.52 -9.13 -5.47
C ALA A 50 9.37 -8.30 -4.19
N GLY A 51 10.08 -8.66 -3.11
CA GLY A 51 10.11 -7.89 -1.87
C GLY A 51 10.70 -6.49 -2.08
N GLY A 52 11.81 -6.38 -2.83
CA GLY A 52 12.38 -5.09 -3.22
C GLY A 52 11.42 -4.22 -4.04
N ALA A 53 10.73 -4.82 -5.02
CA ALA A 53 9.75 -4.13 -5.85
C ALA A 53 8.55 -3.63 -5.01
N VAL A 54 8.06 -4.44 -4.06
CA VAL A 54 6.95 -4.07 -3.16
C VAL A 54 7.38 -2.94 -2.23
N MET A 55 8.62 -2.93 -1.74
CA MET A 55 9.15 -1.84 -0.93
C MET A 55 9.26 -0.54 -1.73
N ALA A 56 9.83 -0.58 -2.93
CA ALA A 56 9.91 0.58 -3.81
C ALA A 56 8.52 1.12 -4.18
N SER A 57 7.57 0.23 -4.50
CA SER A 57 6.17 0.58 -4.77
C SER A 57 5.50 1.18 -3.53
N SER A 58 5.80 0.67 -2.34
CA SER A 58 5.27 1.21 -1.08
C SER A 58 5.72 2.65 -0.86
N VAL A 59 6.99 2.98 -1.13
CA VAL A 59 7.49 4.37 -1.03
C VAL A 59 6.68 5.30 -1.95
N LEU A 60 6.48 4.91 -3.21
CA LEU A 60 5.70 5.70 -4.17
C LEU A 60 4.24 5.86 -3.74
N ALA A 61 3.62 4.77 -3.25
CA ALA A 61 2.24 4.80 -2.76
C ALA A 61 2.09 5.70 -1.52
N LEU A 62 3.04 5.64 -0.58
CA LEU A 62 3.06 6.49 0.61
C LEU A 62 3.26 7.97 0.26
N LEU A 63 4.12 8.28 -0.71
CA LEU A 63 4.29 9.64 -1.20
C LEU A 63 2.98 10.17 -1.83
N ALA A 64 2.34 9.39 -2.70
CA ALA A 64 1.07 9.76 -3.30
C ALA A 64 -0.04 9.95 -2.26
N MET A 65 -0.12 9.05 -1.27
CA MET A 65 -1.04 9.14 -0.13
C MET A 65 -0.79 10.40 0.71
N GLY A 66 0.46 10.62 1.11
CA GLY A 66 0.88 11.75 1.93
C GLY A 66 0.57 13.08 1.26
N VAL A 67 0.94 13.24 -0.02
CA VAL A 67 0.65 14.45 -0.80
C VAL A 67 -0.87 14.66 -0.92
N GLY A 68 -1.64 13.60 -1.18
CA GLY A 68 -3.10 13.66 -1.27
C GLY A 68 -3.75 14.10 0.05
N LEU A 69 -3.36 13.49 1.17
CA LEU A 69 -3.87 13.81 2.51
C LEU A 69 -3.48 15.21 2.97
N ILE A 70 -2.22 15.64 2.75
CA ILE A 70 -1.75 16.99 3.09
C ILE A 70 -2.55 18.02 2.30
N LYS A 71 -2.71 17.85 0.98
CA LYS A 71 -3.51 18.78 0.16
C LYS A 71 -4.97 18.82 0.62
N LEU A 72 -5.58 17.68 0.96
CA LEU A 72 -6.94 17.66 1.51
C LEU A 72 -7.04 18.39 2.85
N ALA A 73 -6.05 18.25 3.72
CA ALA A 73 -6.01 18.95 5.01
C ALA A 73 -5.85 20.47 4.84
N LEU A 74 -4.99 20.91 3.90
CA LEU A 74 -4.72 22.31 3.63
C LEU A 74 -5.90 23.04 2.97
N LEU A 75 -6.71 22.33 2.18
CA LEU A 75 -7.89 22.91 1.53
C LEU A 75 -9.00 23.33 2.50
N LYS A 76 -8.84 23.14 3.83
CA LYS A 76 -9.78 23.45 4.92
C LYS A 76 -11.22 22.94 4.74
N ARG A 77 -11.50 22.20 3.67
CA ARG A 77 -12.68 21.36 3.48
C ARG A 77 -12.49 20.12 4.34
N ARG A 78 -12.84 20.20 5.63
CA ARG A 78 -13.09 19.03 6.50
C ARG A 78 -14.34 18.28 6.02
N ASP A 79 -14.36 17.96 4.74
CA ASP A 79 -15.43 17.20 4.11
C ASP A 79 -15.17 15.71 4.36
N ALA A 80 -16.23 14.91 4.32
CA ALA A 80 -16.19 13.44 4.45
C ALA A 80 -15.09 12.76 3.60
N SER A 81 -14.64 13.41 2.51
CA SER A 81 -13.53 12.96 1.66
C SER A 81 -12.21 12.82 2.43
N TRP A 82 -11.86 13.74 3.34
CA TRP A 82 -10.63 13.62 4.13
C TRP A 82 -10.70 12.43 5.09
N VAL A 83 -11.83 12.29 5.79
CA VAL A 83 -12.06 11.19 6.75
C VAL A 83 -12.01 9.84 6.04
N ILE A 84 -12.70 9.69 4.91
CA ILE A 84 -12.70 8.46 4.12
C ILE A 84 -11.28 8.14 3.63
N ALA A 85 -10.56 9.13 3.07
CA ALA A 85 -9.19 8.92 2.61
C ALA A 85 -8.25 8.52 3.76
N ALA A 86 -8.41 9.11 4.95
CA ALA A 86 -7.63 8.78 6.13
C ALA A 86 -7.90 7.35 6.63
N ILE A 87 -9.17 6.93 6.70
CA ILE A 87 -9.56 5.56 7.11
C ILE A 87 -8.98 4.53 6.13
N TRP A 88 -9.14 4.76 4.83
CA TRP A 88 -8.56 3.87 3.81
C TRP A 88 -7.04 3.82 3.88
N SER A 89 -6.40 4.95 4.16
CA SER A 89 -4.95 5.03 4.34
C SER A 89 -4.48 4.22 5.54
N MET A 90 -5.14 4.36 6.70
CA MET A 90 -4.85 3.57 7.90
C MET A 90 -5.09 2.08 7.67
N GLY A 91 -6.20 1.72 7.02
CA GLY A 91 -6.53 0.32 6.72
C GLY A 91 -5.48 -0.34 5.82
N SER A 92 -5.05 0.37 4.77
CA SER A 92 -4.00 -0.10 3.87
C SER A 92 -2.64 -0.23 4.55
N LEU A 93 -2.26 0.75 5.37
CA LEU A 93 -1.04 0.71 6.19
C LEU A 93 -1.05 -0.47 7.16
N SER A 94 -2.16 -0.69 7.85
CA SER A 94 -2.33 -1.82 8.79
C SER A 94 -2.20 -3.16 8.07
N LEU A 95 -2.80 -3.29 6.88
CA LEU A 95 -2.72 -4.50 6.06
C LEU A 95 -1.30 -4.76 5.56
N ALA A 96 -0.65 -3.73 4.98
CA ALA A 96 0.73 -3.81 4.53
C ALA A 96 1.68 -4.20 5.68
N PHE A 97 1.51 -3.56 6.84
CA PHE A 97 2.29 -3.86 8.04
C PHE A 97 2.08 -5.29 8.54
N SER A 98 0.82 -5.76 8.57
CA SER A 98 0.50 -7.13 9.00
C SER A 98 1.15 -8.16 8.09
N ILE A 99 1.07 -7.98 6.77
CA ILE A 99 1.71 -8.86 5.79
C ILE A 99 3.23 -8.83 5.96
N TYR A 100 3.83 -7.65 6.14
CA TYR A 100 5.27 -7.54 6.37
C TYR A 100 5.71 -8.28 7.64
N MET A 101 4.98 -8.12 8.75
CA MET A 101 5.28 -8.79 10.02
C MET A 101 5.11 -10.30 9.94
N LEU A 102 4.15 -10.82 9.18
CA LEU A 102 3.97 -12.25 8.97
C LEU A 102 5.00 -12.85 8.01
N THR A 103 5.37 -12.12 6.96
CA THR A 103 6.29 -12.61 5.93
C THR A 103 7.74 -12.58 6.39
N ARG A 104 8.16 -11.61 7.21
CA ARG A 104 9.53 -11.55 7.75
C ARG A 104 10.01 -12.84 8.43
N PRO A 105 9.32 -13.39 9.45
CA PRO A 105 9.76 -14.60 10.12
C PRO A 105 9.71 -15.82 9.20
N LEU A 106 8.71 -15.91 8.31
CA LEU A 106 8.60 -16.98 7.32
C LEU A 106 9.82 -17.01 6.38
N LEU A 107 10.26 -15.84 5.92
CA LEU A 107 11.45 -15.72 5.08
C LEU A 107 12.75 -15.98 5.85
N ALA A 108 12.82 -15.59 7.12
CA ALA A 108 13.97 -15.88 7.98
C ALA A 108 14.09 -17.37 8.33
N SER A 109 12.97 -18.10 8.36
CA SER A 109 12.94 -19.55 8.55
C SER A 109 13.17 -20.37 7.28
N ALA A 110 13.37 -19.73 6.13
CA ALA A 110 13.62 -20.44 4.87
C ALA A 110 15.02 -21.08 4.90
N ILE A 111 15.04 -22.41 4.78
CA ILE A 111 16.22 -23.28 4.77
C ILE A 111 16.72 -23.47 3.33
#